data_AF-A0A3N5VAP0-F1
#
_entry.id   AF-A0A3N5VAP0-F1
#
_cell.length_a   1.000
_cell.length_b   1.000
_cell.length_c   1.000
_cell.angle_alpha   90.00
_cell.angle_beta   90.00
_cell.angle_gamma   90.00
#
_symmetry.space_group_name_H-M   'P 1'
#
loop_
_entity.id
_entity.type
_entity.pdbx_description
1 polymer ?
#
loop_
_entity_poly.entity_id
_entity_poly.type
_entity_poly.pdbx_seq_one_letter_code
_entity_poly.pdbx_strand_id
1 'polypeptide(L)'
;MVVGAGVSGIQAALDAAKGGFKVYLVDKGPAIGGKMSQLDKTFPTNDCSMCILSPKFIECATDPNIDILTDTEVERVDGEAGDFRVTLIQRPRYVDAEKCTGCGTCAEYCPVRVPDSYNENLASLKCIHLAFPQAVPAVSFVDPEHCLFLKRGICQICVPTCKNKAIDFHQQQKAHELRVGSLILAPGYEAFSPKVQSQYGYGRFRNVVTSLEFERMLSASGPNRGELRRPSDGRHPKKIAWIQCVGSRDKSAGNPYCSSVCCMYAIKHVLLSKEHDPELEAHVFHNDIRAYGKGFERYYERAKSTPGVRFTWSKVSVIGEDKETGAVRLRYRLSGTSLQDDTFDLVVLSVGLVSPATNRELAEKVGITVNEYGFCEGSPFSPIETSRPGIYHCGVFHAPMDIPDSVTMASGAASLASQLLNDRRGTLVEKKEFPVERDVRGEPPRVGVFACDCGTNIVKTVDVKKVVEYSRGTHGSGACRGEHLQLFHRLRDPHRQGDQGEGRQSRRGCSLHSQDPRACVPGRPS
;
A
#
# COMPACT_ATOMS: atom_id res chain seq x y z
N MET A 1 18.53 -9.45 -5.33
CA MET A 1 17.10 -9.35 -5.69
C MET A 1 16.29 -9.15 -4.43
N VAL A 2 15.26 -8.32 -4.47
CA VAL A 2 14.27 -8.18 -3.39
C VAL A 2 12.92 -8.66 -3.93
N VAL A 3 12.25 -9.56 -3.21
CA VAL A 3 10.99 -10.19 -3.61
C VAL A 3 9.86 -9.76 -2.68
N GLY A 4 8.90 -9.01 -3.22
CA GLY A 4 7.87 -8.29 -2.48
C GLY A 4 8.27 -6.83 -2.28
N ALA A 5 7.41 -5.90 -2.72
CA ALA A 5 7.63 -4.47 -2.74
C ALA A 5 6.66 -3.71 -1.83
N GLY A 6 6.35 -4.29 -0.67
CA GLY A 6 5.82 -3.54 0.46
C GLY A 6 6.89 -2.62 1.08
N VAL A 7 6.56 -1.96 2.20
CA VAL A 7 7.49 -1.03 2.87
C VAL A 7 8.85 -1.66 3.20
N SER A 8 8.89 -2.93 3.63
CA SER A 8 10.14 -3.66 3.89
C SER A 8 10.97 -3.87 2.62
N GLY A 9 10.36 -4.35 1.54
CA GLY A 9 11.09 -4.59 0.29
C GLY A 9 11.59 -3.30 -0.35
N ILE A 10 10.77 -2.24 -0.32
CA ILE A 10 11.18 -0.90 -0.76
C ILE A 10 12.38 -0.41 0.05
N GLN A 11 12.35 -0.54 1.38
CA GLN A 11 13.47 -0.13 2.22
C GLN A 11 14.74 -0.94 1.91
N ALA A 12 14.62 -2.27 1.84
CA ALA A 12 15.74 -3.14 1.53
C ALA A 12 16.36 -2.82 0.16
N ALA A 13 15.52 -2.53 -0.85
CA ALA A 13 15.98 -2.14 -2.18
C ALA A 13 16.71 -0.81 -2.17
N LEU A 14 16.17 0.20 -1.48
CA LEU A 14 16.82 1.51 -1.35
C LEU A 14 18.16 1.43 -0.62
N ASP A 15 18.24 0.68 0.47
CA ASP A 15 19.48 0.54 1.24
C ASP A 15 20.54 -0.25 0.47
N ALA A 16 20.16 -1.33 -0.23
CA ALA A 16 21.08 -2.07 -1.09
C ALA A 16 21.57 -1.22 -2.27
N ALA A 17 20.69 -0.45 -2.91
CA ALA A 17 21.08 0.46 -4.00
C ALA A 17 22.02 1.57 -3.52
N LYS A 18 21.69 2.22 -2.40
CA LYS A 18 22.58 3.21 -1.74
C LYS A 18 23.90 2.59 -1.29
N GLY A 19 23.89 1.30 -0.95
CA GLY A 19 25.08 0.50 -0.68
C GLY A 19 25.97 0.26 -1.91
N GLY A 20 25.53 0.61 -3.12
CA GLY A 20 26.31 0.43 -4.34
C GLY A 20 26.07 -0.93 -5.00
N PHE A 21 24.84 -1.45 -4.95
CA PHE A 21 24.45 -2.69 -5.63
C PHE A 21 23.33 -2.44 -6.65
N LYS A 22 23.35 -3.19 -7.76
CA LYS A 22 22.20 -3.29 -8.66
C LYS A 22 21.13 -4.14 -7.98
N VAL A 23 19.91 -3.65 -7.96
CA VAL A 23 18.76 -4.27 -7.30
C VAL A 23 17.66 -4.53 -8.33
N TYR A 24 17.16 -5.75 -8.34
CA TYR A 24 15.89 -6.10 -8.96
C TYR A 24 14.83 -6.18 -7.85
N LEU A 25 13.84 -5.30 -7.90
CA LEU A 25 12.71 -5.26 -6.96
C LEU A 25 11.49 -5.88 -7.65
N VAL A 26 11.18 -7.12 -7.27
CA VAL A 26 10.14 -7.95 -7.89
C VAL A 26 8.88 -7.89 -7.04
N ASP A 27 7.71 -7.65 -7.65
CA ASP A 27 6.42 -7.74 -6.96
C ASP A 27 5.36 -8.40 -7.84
N LYS A 28 4.54 -9.25 -7.22
CA LYS A 28 3.43 -9.94 -7.89
C LYS A 28 2.30 -9.01 -8.32
N GLY A 29 2.13 -7.90 -7.60
CA GLY A 29 1.13 -6.89 -7.84
C GLY A 29 1.52 -5.93 -8.96
N PRO A 30 0.54 -5.15 -9.46
CA PRO A 30 0.75 -4.20 -10.54
C PRO A 30 1.50 -2.92 -10.12
N ALA A 31 1.77 -2.74 -8.82
CA ALA A 31 2.47 -1.59 -8.28
C ALA A 31 3.10 -1.90 -6.92
N ILE A 32 4.16 -1.18 -6.57
CA ILE A 32 4.80 -1.24 -5.25
C ILE A 32 3.94 -0.53 -4.20
N GLY A 33 4.11 -0.90 -2.93
CA GLY A 33 3.50 -0.23 -1.78
C GLY A 33 2.95 -1.16 -0.70
N GLY A 34 2.52 -2.36 -1.10
CA GLY A 34 1.91 -3.35 -0.19
C GLY A 34 0.76 -2.77 0.65
N LYS A 35 0.47 -3.41 1.79
CA LYS A 35 -0.64 -3.01 2.67
C LYS A 35 -0.47 -1.62 3.31
N MET A 36 0.76 -1.12 3.46
CA MET A 36 0.99 0.23 4.01
C MET A 36 0.35 1.31 3.14
N SER A 37 0.33 1.12 1.81
CA SER A 37 -0.32 2.04 0.89
C SER A 37 -1.85 2.13 1.08
N GLN A 38 -2.48 1.13 1.71
CA GLN A 38 -3.92 1.12 1.99
C GLN A 38 -4.28 1.86 3.29
N LEU A 39 -3.32 2.09 4.19
CA LEU A 39 -3.58 2.73 5.48
C LEU A 39 -3.86 4.23 5.29
N ASP A 40 -4.67 4.86 6.15
CA ASP A 40 -4.84 6.32 6.11
C ASP A 40 -3.67 7.03 6.82
N LYS A 41 -3.54 6.78 8.13
CA LYS A 41 -2.43 7.25 8.97
C LYS A 41 -1.65 6.10 9.60
N THR A 42 -0.50 6.37 10.20
CA THR A 42 0.32 5.37 10.91
C THR A 42 0.48 5.73 12.38
N PHE A 43 0.31 4.75 13.27
CA PHE A 43 0.60 4.93 14.69
C PHE A 43 2.12 4.90 14.94
N PRO A 44 2.62 5.48 16.04
CA PRO A 44 1.90 6.29 17.03
C PRO A 44 1.87 7.78 16.67
N THR A 45 2.46 8.19 15.55
CA THR A 45 2.62 9.60 15.19
C THR A 45 1.37 10.21 14.56
N ASN A 46 0.47 9.39 14.01
CA ASN A 46 -0.65 9.82 13.16
C ASN A 46 -0.19 10.52 11.86
N ASP A 47 1.02 10.23 11.39
CA ASP A 47 1.45 10.67 10.06
C ASP A 47 0.64 9.98 8.98
N CYS A 48 0.37 10.67 7.87
CA CYS A 48 -0.24 10.04 6.71
C CYS A 48 0.70 8.96 6.15
N SER A 49 0.17 7.76 5.92
CA SER A 49 0.95 6.61 5.41
C SER A 49 1.64 6.98 4.09
N MET A 50 0.90 7.64 3.19
CA MET A 50 1.37 8.02 1.87
C MET A 50 2.41 9.15 1.94
N CYS A 51 2.35 10.05 2.92
CA CYS A 51 3.40 11.07 3.08
C CYS A 51 4.77 10.46 3.40
N ILE A 52 4.80 9.31 4.08
CA ILE A 52 6.04 8.58 4.39
C ILE A 52 6.43 7.68 3.22
N LEU A 53 5.44 7.06 2.56
CA LEU A 53 5.67 6.01 1.59
C LEU A 53 5.89 6.53 0.15
N SER A 54 5.18 7.60 -0.26
CA SER A 54 5.28 8.13 -1.62
C SER A 54 6.67 8.66 -1.97
N PRO A 55 7.43 9.33 -1.08
CA PRO A 55 8.81 9.73 -1.39
C PRO A 55 9.68 8.51 -1.70
N LYS A 56 9.51 7.40 -0.96
CA LYS A 56 10.24 6.15 -1.20
C LYS A 56 9.89 5.52 -2.54
N PHE A 57 8.63 5.63 -3.00
CA PHE A 57 8.26 5.18 -4.33
C PHE A 57 9.03 5.92 -5.42
N ILE A 58 9.13 7.25 -5.29
CA ILE A 58 9.85 8.09 -6.24
C ILE A 58 11.35 7.84 -6.16
N GLU A 59 11.91 7.66 -4.96
CA GLU A 59 13.31 7.26 -4.79
C GLU A 59 13.58 5.94 -5.55
N CYS A 60 12.75 4.90 -5.37
CA CYS A 60 12.91 3.65 -6.12
C CYS A 60 12.76 3.84 -7.62
N ALA A 61 11.73 4.55 -8.07
CA ALA A 61 11.44 4.74 -9.50
C ALA A 61 12.50 5.57 -10.24
N THR A 62 13.23 6.43 -9.52
CA THR A 62 14.23 7.34 -10.12
C THR A 62 15.67 6.92 -9.84
N ASP A 63 15.89 5.84 -9.09
CA ASP A 63 17.21 5.26 -8.88
C ASP A 63 17.57 4.36 -10.08
N PRO A 64 18.64 4.67 -10.85
CA PRO A 64 19.04 3.84 -11.99
C PRO A 64 19.51 2.43 -11.58
N ASN A 65 19.78 2.23 -10.29
CA ASN A 65 20.24 0.94 -9.76
C ASN A 65 19.10 0.06 -9.25
N ILE A 66 17.84 0.50 -9.34
CA ILE A 66 16.68 -0.28 -8.96
C ILE A 66 15.80 -0.54 -10.19
N ASP A 67 15.76 -1.80 -10.63
CA ASP A 67 14.82 -2.25 -11.65
C ASP A 67 13.56 -2.79 -10.98
N ILE A 68 12.44 -2.10 -11.18
CA ILE A 68 11.13 -2.50 -10.64
C ILE A 68 10.44 -3.45 -11.62
N LEU A 69 10.18 -4.68 -11.18
CA LEU A 69 9.55 -5.74 -11.95
C LEU A 69 8.20 -6.10 -11.31
N THR A 70 7.14 -5.38 -11.70
CA THR A 70 5.76 -5.66 -11.28
C THR A 70 5.10 -6.75 -12.12
N ASP A 71 3.96 -7.24 -11.66
CA ASP A 71 3.23 -8.38 -12.25
C ASP A 71 4.12 -9.63 -12.36
N THR A 72 5.15 -9.72 -11.52
CA THR A 72 6.25 -10.68 -11.68
C THR A 72 6.42 -11.52 -10.40
N GLU A 73 6.51 -12.83 -10.57
CA GLU A 73 6.69 -13.79 -9.48
C GLU A 73 7.94 -14.64 -9.69
N VAL A 74 8.52 -15.10 -8.58
CA VAL A 74 9.61 -16.08 -8.60
C VAL A 74 9.04 -17.46 -8.89
N GLU A 75 9.61 -18.13 -9.88
CA GLU A 75 9.25 -19.50 -10.24
C GLU A 75 10.26 -20.52 -9.74
N ARG A 76 11.56 -20.22 -9.87
CA ARG A 76 12.64 -21.12 -9.46
C ARG A 76 13.90 -20.37 -9.05
N VAL A 77 14.60 -20.87 -8.02
CA VAL A 77 15.90 -20.35 -7.58
C VAL A 77 16.94 -21.47 -7.52
N ASP A 78 17.80 -21.51 -8.53
CA ASP A 78 18.93 -22.44 -8.62
C ASP A 78 20.23 -21.74 -8.17
N GLY A 79 21.24 -22.54 -7.79
CA GLY A 79 22.56 -22.04 -7.41
C GLY A 79 22.74 -21.82 -5.91
N GLU A 80 23.76 -21.05 -5.55
CA GLU A 80 24.23 -20.88 -4.18
C GLU A 80 24.56 -19.41 -3.85
N ALA A 81 24.86 -19.14 -2.58
CA ALA A 81 25.17 -17.79 -2.10
C ALA A 81 26.28 -17.14 -2.97
N GLY A 82 25.98 -15.98 -3.56
CA GLY A 82 26.87 -15.26 -4.47
C GLY A 82 26.64 -15.51 -5.96
N ASP A 83 25.96 -16.60 -6.35
CA ASP A 83 25.64 -16.92 -7.74
C ASP A 83 24.33 -17.70 -7.87
N PHE A 84 23.21 -17.00 -7.69
CA PHE A 84 21.88 -17.55 -7.94
C PHE A 84 21.41 -17.26 -9.35
N ARG A 85 20.72 -18.24 -9.93
CA ARG A 85 19.94 -18.12 -11.16
C ARG A 85 18.46 -18.16 -10.80
N VAL A 86 17.78 -17.05 -11.02
CA VAL A 86 16.37 -16.87 -10.66
C VAL A 86 15.53 -16.83 -11.92
N THR A 87 14.59 -17.77 -12.04
CA THR A 87 13.57 -17.75 -13.09
C THR A 87 12.36 -16.98 -12.58
N LEU A 88 11.96 -15.96 -13.35
CA LEU A 88 10.82 -15.10 -13.07
C LEU A 88 9.73 -15.30 -14.11
N ILE A 89 8.48 -15.21 -13.66
CA ILE A 89 7.30 -15.24 -14.52
C ILE A 89 6.57 -13.90 -14.40
N GLN A 90 6.50 -13.16 -15.50
CA GLN A 90 5.79 -11.90 -15.60
C GLN A 90 4.46 -12.09 -16.33
N ARG A 91 3.36 -11.79 -15.64
CA ARG A 91 1.99 -11.86 -16.18
C ARG A 91 1.74 -10.71 -17.14
N PRO A 92 0.91 -10.92 -18.18
CA PRO A 92 0.55 -9.84 -19.10
C PRO A 92 -0.29 -8.78 -18.37
N ARG A 93 0.13 -7.53 -18.49
CA ARG A 93 -0.63 -6.36 -18.02
C ARG A 93 -1.75 -5.99 -18.99
N TYR A 94 -1.60 -6.41 -20.24
CA TYR A 94 -2.37 -6.01 -21.42
C TYR A 94 -2.28 -4.51 -21.73
N VAL A 95 -1.29 -3.85 -21.14
CA VAL A 95 -0.95 -2.44 -21.34
C VAL A 95 0.57 -2.34 -21.35
N ASP A 96 1.11 -1.78 -22.41
CA ASP A 96 2.52 -1.47 -22.60
C ASP A 96 2.93 -0.34 -21.65
N ALA A 97 3.79 -0.67 -20.69
CA ALA A 97 4.25 0.24 -19.64
C ALA A 97 5.07 1.41 -20.20
N GLU A 98 5.77 1.25 -21.33
CA GLU A 98 6.60 2.30 -21.93
C GLU A 98 5.76 3.37 -22.65
N LYS A 99 4.59 2.96 -23.17
CA LYS A 99 3.65 3.85 -23.87
C LYS A 99 2.60 4.47 -22.95
N CYS A 100 2.27 3.79 -21.87
CA CYS A 100 1.22 4.23 -20.95
C CYS A 100 1.65 5.46 -20.15
N THR A 101 0.74 6.44 -20.03
CA THR A 101 0.95 7.63 -19.19
C THR A 101 0.11 7.63 -17.91
N GLY A 102 -0.62 6.55 -17.63
CA GLY A 102 -1.50 6.48 -16.45
C GLY A 102 -2.67 7.48 -16.45
N CYS A 103 -2.99 8.10 -17.59
CA CYS A 103 -3.98 9.19 -17.66
C CYS A 103 -5.42 8.79 -17.29
N GLY A 104 -5.76 7.49 -17.27
CA GLY A 104 -7.06 6.99 -16.83
C GLY A 104 -8.20 7.11 -17.86
N THR A 105 -7.98 7.73 -19.03
CA THR A 105 -9.04 7.89 -20.06
C THR A 105 -9.67 6.54 -20.44
N CYS A 106 -8.88 5.48 -20.56
CA CYS A 106 -9.41 4.15 -20.88
C CYS A 106 -10.41 3.61 -19.82
N ALA A 107 -10.24 3.97 -18.55
CA ALA A 107 -11.13 3.59 -17.46
C ALA A 107 -12.50 4.26 -17.61
N GLU A 108 -12.54 5.54 -17.99
CA GLU A 108 -13.79 6.31 -18.17
C GLU A 108 -14.76 5.63 -19.15
N TYR A 109 -14.24 5.08 -20.24
CA TYR A 109 -15.04 4.45 -21.30
C TYR A 109 -15.27 2.95 -21.10
N CYS A 110 -14.58 2.30 -20.17
CA CYS A 110 -14.75 0.86 -19.94
C CYS A 110 -16.18 0.57 -19.43
N PRO A 111 -16.96 -0.32 -20.08
CA PRO A 111 -18.33 -0.61 -19.64
C PRO A 111 -18.37 -1.54 -18.42
N VAL A 112 -17.28 -2.28 -18.16
CA VAL A 112 -17.22 -3.28 -17.09
C VAL A 112 -16.81 -2.64 -15.78
N ARG A 113 -17.59 -2.89 -14.73
CA ARG A 113 -17.23 -2.58 -13.35
C ARG A 113 -16.75 -3.85 -12.64
N VAL A 114 -15.71 -3.73 -11.85
CA VAL A 114 -15.18 -4.81 -11.01
C VAL A 114 -15.04 -4.34 -9.56
N PRO A 115 -15.08 -5.25 -8.57
CA PRO A 115 -14.80 -4.90 -7.18
C PRO A 115 -13.42 -4.25 -7.03
N ASP A 116 -13.35 -3.20 -6.23
CA ASP A 116 -12.10 -2.50 -5.94
C ASP A 116 -11.38 -3.19 -4.78
N SER A 117 -10.50 -4.14 -5.09
CA SER A 117 -9.76 -4.91 -4.08
C SER A 117 -8.83 -4.06 -3.22
N TYR A 118 -8.27 -2.96 -3.76
CA TYR A 118 -7.44 -2.03 -3.00
C TYR A 118 -8.27 -1.28 -1.94
N ASN A 119 -9.55 -1.01 -2.23
CA ASN A 119 -10.51 -0.46 -1.27
C ASN A 119 -11.32 -1.54 -0.53
N GLU A 120 -10.78 -2.75 -0.35
CA GLU A 120 -11.42 -3.87 0.36
C GLU A 120 -12.83 -4.20 -0.17
N ASN A 121 -13.05 -4.01 -1.48
CA ASN A 121 -14.32 -4.20 -2.19
C ASN A 121 -15.47 -3.30 -1.70
N LEU A 122 -15.17 -2.22 -0.97
CA LEU A 122 -16.16 -1.23 -0.53
C LEU A 122 -16.66 -0.33 -1.67
N ALA A 123 -16.00 -0.36 -2.81
CA ALA A 123 -16.39 0.32 -4.04
C ALA A 123 -16.19 -0.57 -5.27
N SER A 124 -16.62 -0.05 -6.41
CA SER A 124 -16.32 -0.62 -7.72
C SER A 124 -15.46 0.33 -8.53
N LEU A 125 -14.56 -0.24 -9.31
CA LEU A 125 -13.75 0.46 -10.29
C LEU A 125 -13.97 -0.15 -11.68
N LYS A 126 -13.18 0.27 -12.66
CA LYS A 126 -13.32 -0.14 -14.06
C LYS A 126 -12.34 -1.26 -14.36
N CYS A 127 -12.72 -2.21 -15.23
CA CYS A 127 -11.88 -3.37 -15.53
C CYS A 127 -10.47 -3.01 -16.03
N ILE A 128 -10.30 -1.86 -16.70
CA ILE A 128 -8.97 -1.24 -16.93
C ILE A 128 -8.80 -0.04 -16.00
N HIS A 129 -7.77 -0.06 -15.15
CA HIS A 129 -7.57 0.96 -14.09
C HIS A 129 -6.11 1.03 -13.63
N LEU A 130 -5.76 2.06 -12.86
CA LEU A 130 -4.53 2.11 -12.06
C LEU A 130 -4.73 1.35 -10.74
N ALA A 131 -3.66 0.74 -10.21
CA ALA A 131 -3.72 -0.02 -8.95
C ALA A 131 -4.25 0.82 -7.77
N PHE A 132 -3.79 2.06 -7.66
CA PHE A 132 -4.28 3.07 -6.72
C PHE A 132 -3.79 4.47 -7.18
N PRO A 133 -4.32 5.58 -6.63
CA PRO A 133 -4.04 6.92 -7.13
C PRO A 133 -2.58 7.40 -7.04
N GLN A 134 -1.70 6.74 -6.30
CA GLN A 134 -0.27 7.07 -6.20
C GLN A 134 0.62 5.88 -6.61
N ALA A 135 0.07 4.95 -7.39
CA ALA A 135 0.74 3.72 -7.78
C ALA A 135 2.04 3.98 -8.55
N VAL A 136 3.06 3.19 -8.23
CA VAL A 136 4.34 3.15 -8.96
C VAL A 136 4.61 1.70 -9.38
N PRO A 137 4.80 1.41 -10.67
CA PRO A 137 4.69 2.33 -11.81
C PRO A 137 3.24 2.81 -12.02
N ALA A 138 3.09 4.05 -12.50
CA ALA A 138 1.78 4.66 -12.77
C ALA A 138 1.22 4.20 -14.12
N VAL A 139 1.03 2.88 -14.26
CA VAL A 139 0.61 2.22 -15.50
C VAL A 139 -0.71 1.50 -15.27
N SER A 140 -1.72 1.79 -16.08
CA SER A 140 -2.99 1.06 -16.01
C SER A 140 -2.81 -0.42 -16.37
N PHE A 141 -3.64 -1.29 -15.83
CA PHE A 141 -3.68 -2.71 -16.16
C PHE A 141 -5.12 -3.14 -16.41
N VAL A 142 -5.29 -4.26 -17.14
CA VAL A 142 -6.60 -4.86 -17.41
C VAL A 142 -6.78 -6.06 -16.50
N ASP A 143 -7.92 -6.13 -15.81
CA ASP A 143 -8.35 -7.33 -15.09
C ASP A 143 -8.80 -8.42 -16.09
N PRO A 144 -8.05 -9.52 -16.26
CA PRO A 144 -8.38 -10.56 -17.22
C PRO A 144 -9.61 -11.37 -16.85
N GLU A 145 -9.97 -11.45 -15.56
CA GLU A 145 -11.09 -12.27 -15.08
C GLU A 145 -12.45 -11.65 -15.42
N HIS A 146 -12.46 -10.35 -15.74
CA HIS A 146 -13.68 -9.58 -16.01
C HIS A 146 -13.70 -8.90 -17.39
N CYS A 147 -12.55 -8.81 -18.08
CA CYS A 147 -12.49 -8.15 -19.39
C CYS A 147 -13.29 -8.90 -20.46
N LEU A 148 -14.27 -8.21 -21.07
CA LEU A 148 -15.10 -8.79 -22.14
C LEU A 148 -14.31 -9.15 -23.40
N PHE A 149 -13.18 -8.47 -23.68
CA PHE A 149 -12.30 -8.86 -24.78
C PHE A 149 -11.58 -10.16 -24.47
N LEU A 150 -10.89 -10.22 -23.34
CA LEU A 150 -10.03 -11.37 -22.98
C LEU A 150 -10.86 -12.64 -22.78
N LYS A 151 -12.11 -12.52 -22.32
CA LYS A 151 -13.00 -13.66 -22.12
C LYS A 151 -13.81 -14.08 -23.35
N ARG A 152 -14.20 -13.12 -24.20
CA ARG A 152 -15.22 -13.36 -25.25
C ARG A 152 -14.91 -12.71 -26.60
N GLY A 153 -13.89 -11.86 -26.70
CA GLY A 153 -13.52 -11.16 -27.93
C GLY A 153 -14.46 -10.04 -28.37
N ILE A 154 -15.38 -9.57 -27.50
CA ILE A 154 -16.52 -8.72 -27.93
C ILE A 154 -16.39 -7.22 -27.65
N CYS A 155 -15.34 -6.75 -26.97
CA CYS A 155 -15.21 -5.34 -26.58
C CYS A 155 -13.80 -4.83 -26.82
N GLN A 156 -13.63 -3.67 -27.45
CA GLN A 156 -12.31 -3.04 -27.59
C GLN A 156 -12.35 -1.53 -27.31
N ILE A 157 -13.39 -1.03 -26.64
CA ILE A 157 -13.65 0.42 -26.49
C ILE A 157 -12.44 1.20 -25.93
N CYS A 158 -11.70 0.62 -25.00
CA CYS A 158 -10.53 1.28 -24.41
C CYS A 158 -9.38 1.50 -25.41
N VAL A 159 -9.24 0.65 -26.44
CA VAL A 159 -8.16 0.71 -27.43
C VAL A 159 -8.16 2.03 -28.23
N PRO A 160 -9.23 2.42 -28.95
CA PRO A 160 -9.25 3.68 -29.70
C PRO A 160 -9.22 4.92 -28.80
N THR A 161 -9.62 4.81 -27.53
CA THR A 161 -9.53 5.94 -26.58
C THR A 161 -8.10 6.20 -26.09
N CYS A 162 -7.21 5.21 -26.17
CA CYS A 162 -5.83 5.32 -25.76
C CYS A 162 -5.00 6.03 -26.84
N LYS A 163 -4.81 7.36 -26.69
CA LYS A 163 -4.03 8.17 -27.64
C LYS A 163 -2.58 7.69 -27.82
N ASN A 164 -2.00 7.10 -26.79
CA ASN A 164 -0.63 6.59 -26.82
C ASN A 164 -0.52 5.16 -27.39
N LYS A 165 -1.65 4.53 -27.75
CA LYS A 165 -1.68 3.15 -28.28
C LYS A 165 -0.95 2.15 -27.38
N ALA A 166 -1.18 2.27 -26.08
CA ALA A 166 -0.52 1.43 -25.06
C ALA A 166 -1.27 0.11 -24.79
N ILE A 167 -2.56 0.00 -25.13
CA ILE A 167 -3.34 -1.19 -24.80
C ILE A 167 -3.05 -2.29 -25.83
N ASP A 168 -2.62 -3.45 -25.34
CA ASP A 168 -2.29 -4.62 -26.16
C ASP A 168 -2.81 -5.89 -25.49
N PHE A 169 -3.96 -6.37 -25.97
CA PHE A 169 -4.60 -7.59 -25.45
C PHE A 169 -3.89 -8.88 -25.87
N HIS A 170 -2.90 -8.82 -26.77
CA HIS A 170 -2.16 -9.98 -27.24
C HIS A 170 -0.88 -10.23 -26.45
N GLN A 171 -0.59 -9.41 -25.43
CA GLN A 171 0.50 -9.67 -24.50
C GLN A 171 0.39 -11.09 -23.91
N GLN A 172 1.50 -11.82 -24.01
CA GLN A 172 1.67 -13.15 -23.45
C GLN A 172 2.46 -13.05 -22.15
N GLN A 173 2.33 -14.08 -21.31
CA GLN A 173 3.22 -14.26 -20.17
C GLN A 173 4.67 -14.34 -20.64
N LYS A 174 5.58 -13.67 -19.92
CA LYS A 174 7.01 -13.67 -20.23
C LYS A 174 7.78 -14.36 -19.11
N ALA A 175 8.66 -15.27 -19.49
CA ALA A 175 9.65 -15.83 -18.58
C ALA A 175 10.97 -15.07 -18.77
N HIS A 176 11.58 -14.65 -17.67
CA HIS A 176 12.88 -13.99 -17.67
C HIS A 176 13.81 -14.70 -16.69
N GLU A 177 15.09 -14.78 -17.02
CA GLU A 177 16.09 -15.34 -16.13
C GLU A 177 17.05 -14.23 -15.69
N LEU A 178 17.28 -14.10 -14.39
CA LEU A 178 18.21 -13.13 -13.82
C LEU A 178 19.27 -13.84 -12.98
N ARG A 179 20.52 -13.37 -13.08
CA ARG A 179 21.60 -13.77 -12.18
C ARG A 179 21.74 -12.76 -11.06
N VAL A 180 21.73 -13.23 -9.82
CA VAL A 180 21.82 -12.38 -8.62
C VAL A 180 22.68 -13.04 -7.56
N GLY A 181 23.44 -12.25 -6.81
CA GLY A 181 24.29 -12.81 -5.76
C GLY A 181 23.56 -13.11 -4.44
N SER A 182 22.41 -12.49 -4.21
CA SER A 182 21.63 -12.66 -2.97
C SER A 182 20.14 -12.33 -3.21
N LEU A 183 19.28 -12.92 -2.37
CA LEU A 183 17.84 -12.67 -2.33
C LEU A 183 17.41 -12.13 -0.95
N ILE A 184 16.50 -11.15 -0.93
CA ILE A 184 15.81 -10.68 0.26
C ILE A 184 14.31 -10.88 0.04
N LEU A 185 13.67 -11.68 0.90
CA LEU A 185 12.25 -12.03 0.81
C LEU A 185 11.42 -11.13 1.73
N ALA A 186 10.49 -10.40 1.15
CA ALA A 186 9.56 -9.49 1.82
C ALA A 186 8.11 -9.64 1.28
N PRO A 187 7.56 -10.87 1.13
CA PRO A 187 6.25 -11.10 0.51
C PRO A 187 5.07 -10.55 1.33
N GLY A 188 5.29 -10.16 2.58
CA GLY A 188 4.28 -9.54 3.43
C GLY A 188 3.28 -10.53 4.02
N TYR A 189 2.02 -10.11 4.12
CA TYR A 189 0.95 -10.81 4.82
C TYR A 189 -0.42 -10.54 4.17
N GLU A 190 -1.43 -11.30 4.59
CA GLU A 190 -2.84 -10.98 4.33
C GLU A 190 -3.60 -10.72 5.63
N ALA A 191 -4.62 -9.86 5.56
CA ALA A 191 -5.52 -9.64 6.68
C ALA A 191 -6.36 -10.91 6.91
N PHE A 192 -6.53 -11.30 8.17
CA PHE A 192 -7.39 -12.43 8.52
C PHE A 192 -8.83 -12.17 8.07
N SER A 193 -9.46 -13.16 7.46
CA SER A 193 -10.87 -13.09 7.06
C SER A 193 -11.78 -13.58 8.20
N PRO A 194 -12.61 -12.71 8.82
CA PRO A 194 -13.46 -13.10 9.93
C PRO A 194 -14.70 -13.91 9.52
N LYS A 195 -14.85 -14.27 8.23
CA LYS A 195 -15.95 -15.13 7.74
C LYS A 195 -16.02 -16.48 8.46
N VAL A 196 -14.89 -17.00 8.93
CA VAL A 196 -14.82 -18.27 9.67
C VAL A 196 -15.23 -18.13 11.15
N GLN A 197 -15.37 -16.90 11.65
CA GLN A 197 -15.77 -16.60 13.03
C GLN A 197 -17.18 -15.99 13.05
N SER A 198 -18.19 -16.85 12.84
CA SER A 198 -19.60 -16.45 12.72
C SER A 198 -20.14 -15.65 13.92
N GLN A 199 -19.54 -15.79 15.11
CA GLN A 199 -19.87 -15.04 16.31
C GLN A 199 -19.69 -13.52 16.17
N TYR A 200 -18.87 -13.07 15.21
CA TYR A 200 -18.62 -11.66 14.96
C TYR A 200 -19.53 -11.07 13.88
N GLY A 201 -20.38 -11.87 13.22
CA GLY A 201 -21.40 -11.37 12.29
C GLY A 201 -20.88 -10.70 11.01
N TYR A 202 -19.58 -10.82 10.69
CA TYR A 202 -19.01 -10.30 9.45
C TYR A 202 -19.65 -10.96 8.22
N GLY A 203 -20.02 -10.16 7.22
CA GLY A 203 -20.77 -10.60 6.04
C GLY A 203 -22.26 -10.85 6.28
N ARG A 204 -22.71 -10.98 7.54
CA ARG A 204 -24.13 -11.06 7.90
C ARG A 204 -24.73 -9.69 8.15
N PHE A 205 -23.98 -8.80 8.79
CA PHE A 205 -24.42 -7.44 9.12
C PHE A 205 -23.55 -6.42 8.37
N ARG A 206 -24.19 -5.50 7.64
CA ARG A 206 -23.49 -4.50 6.80
C ARG A 206 -22.64 -3.52 7.62
N ASN A 207 -23.03 -3.24 8.87
CA ASN A 207 -22.30 -2.35 9.77
C ASN A 207 -21.24 -3.07 10.62
N VAL A 208 -20.88 -4.31 10.27
CA VAL A 208 -19.70 -5.00 10.80
C VAL A 208 -18.63 -4.99 9.72
N VAL A 209 -17.53 -4.28 9.98
CA VAL A 209 -16.42 -4.11 9.04
C VAL A 209 -15.11 -4.61 9.66
N THR A 210 -14.13 -4.96 8.82
CA THR A 210 -12.77 -5.23 9.28
C THR A 210 -12.01 -3.93 9.55
N SER A 211 -10.92 -4.03 10.30
CA SER A 211 -10.03 -2.89 10.53
C SER A 211 -9.43 -2.34 9.23
N LEU A 212 -9.18 -3.18 8.22
CA LEU A 212 -8.63 -2.71 6.94
C LEU A 212 -9.71 -2.03 6.08
N GLU A 213 -10.94 -2.55 6.08
CA GLU A 213 -12.10 -1.84 5.49
C GLU A 213 -12.27 -0.47 6.15
N PHE A 214 -12.15 -0.39 7.48
CA PHE A 214 -12.23 0.87 8.22
C PHE A 214 -11.13 1.87 7.80
N GLU A 215 -9.89 1.44 7.57
CA GLU A 215 -8.84 2.30 7.00
C GLU A 215 -9.27 2.90 5.66
N ARG A 216 -9.80 2.06 4.77
CA ARG A 216 -10.22 2.51 3.44
C ARG A 216 -11.42 3.45 3.53
N MET A 217 -12.38 3.19 4.41
CA MET A 217 -13.51 4.09 4.67
C MET A 217 -13.04 5.47 5.13
N LEU A 218 -12.03 5.53 6.00
CA LEU A 218 -11.51 6.77 6.57
C LEU A 218 -10.46 7.47 5.68
N SER A 219 -9.91 6.76 4.69
CA SER A 219 -8.86 7.32 3.83
C SER A 219 -9.38 8.40 2.91
N ALA A 220 -8.60 9.49 2.76
CA ALA A 220 -8.88 10.56 1.79
C ALA A 220 -8.91 10.05 0.34
N SER A 221 -8.10 9.03 0.01
CA SER A 221 -8.10 8.35 -1.29
C SER A 221 -9.06 7.16 -1.35
N GLY A 222 -9.83 6.93 -0.29
CA GLY A 222 -10.79 5.86 -0.16
C GLY A 222 -12.16 6.17 -0.76
N PRO A 223 -13.09 5.21 -0.75
CA PRO A 223 -14.40 5.32 -1.37
C PRO A 223 -15.26 6.46 -0.81
N ASN A 224 -15.11 6.78 0.48
CA ASN A 224 -15.86 7.84 1.14
C ASN A 224 -15.12 9.18 1.19
N ARG A 225 -13.95 9.30 0.53
CA ARG A 225 -13.13 10.53 0.50
C ARG A 225 -12.83 11.11 1.88
N GLY A 226 -12.54 10.24 2.85
CA GLY A 226 -12.24 10.63 4.22
C GLY A 226 -13.46 10.84 5.12
N GLU A 227 -14.68 10.66 4.62
CA GLU A 227 -15.88 10.76 5.46
C GLU A 227 -16.22 9.43 6.14
N LEU A 228 -16.37 9.46 7.46
CA LEU A 228 -16.78 8.30 8.23
C LEU A 228 -18.29 8.06 8.03
N ARG A 229 -18.64 7.04 7.23
CA ARG A 229 -20.01 6.70 6.84
C ARG A 229 -20.30 5.23 7.07
N ARG A 230 -21.47 4.89 7.61
CA ARG A 230 -21.93 3.51 7.81
C ARG A 230 -22.14 2.81 6.46
N PRO A 231 -21.69 1.56 6.28
CA PRO A 231 -21.85 0.85 5.00
C PRO A 231 -23.32 0.53 4.66
N SER A 232 -24.21 0.43 5.66
CA SER A 232 -25.64 0.14 5.45
C SER A 232 -26.39 1.26 4.74
N ASP A 233 -26.23 2.49 5.20
CA ASP A 233 -27.08 3.63 4.83
C ASP A 233 -26.34 4.96 4.60
N GLY A 234 -25.01 4.97 4.72
CA GLY A 234 -24.19 6.15 4.47
C GLY A 234 -24.24 7.23 5.56
N ARG A 235 -24.98 7.02 6.67
CA ARG A 235 -25.04 7.98 7.77
C ARG A 235 -23.72 8.02 8.56
N HIS A 236 -23.49 9.11 9.29
CA HIS A 236 -22.35 9.21 10.19
C HIS A 236 -22.59 8.38 11.46
N PRO A 237 -21.71 7.44 11.84
CA PRO A 237 -21.87 6.68 13.08
C PRO A 237 -21.60 7.56 14.31
N LYS A 238 -22.41 7.45 15.35
CA LYS A 238 -22.23 8.17 16.62
C LYS A 238 -21.67 7.30 17.74
N LYS A 239 -21.83 5.98 17.64
CA LYS A 239 -21.27 5.02 18.60
C LYS A 239 -20.60 3.84 17.90
N ILE A 240 -19.29 3.66 18.09
CA ILE A 240 -18.48 2.64 17.42
C ILE A 240 -17.85 1.68 18.43
N ALA A 241 -17.92 0.38 18.14
CA ALA A 241 -17.20 -0.66 18.87
C ALA A 241 -15.99 -1.18 18.07
N TRP A 242 -14.86 -1.39 18.74
CA TRP A 242 -13.72 -2.15 18.22
C TRP A 242 -13.58 -3.46 19.00
N ILE A 243 -13.52 -4.58 18.29
CA ILE A 243 -13.35 -5.91 18.89
C ILE A 243 -11.92 -6.38 18.62
N GLN A 244 -11.12 -6.54 19.68
CA GLN A 244 -9.73 -6.95 19.56
C GLN A 244 -9.55 -8.46 19.39
N CYS A 245 -8.38 -8.84 18.89
CA CYS A 245 -7.94 -10.23 18.73
C CYS A 245 -8.82 -11.08 17.79
N VAL A 246 -9.44 -10.46 16.78
CA VAL A 246 -10.21 -11.21 15.78
C VAL A 246 -9.22 -11.97 14.89
N GLY A 247 -9.35 -13.30 14.84
CA GLY A 247 -8.40 -14.18 14.16
C GLY A 247 -7.00 -14.28 14.79
N SER A 248 -6.83 -13.91 16.06
CA SER A 248 -5.54 -14.00 16.76
C SER A 248 -5.72 -14.37 18.22
N ARG A 249 -4.73 -15.08 18.80
CA ARG A 249 -4.83 -15.66 20.14
C ARG A 249 -6.09 -16.52 20.28
N ASP A 250 -6.45 -17.20 19.20
CA ASP A 250 -7.63 -18.03 19.08
C ASP A 250 -7.28 -19.32 18.32
N LYS A 251 -7.21 -20.43 19.07
CA LYS A 251 -6.95 -21.76 18.52
C LYS A 251 -8.03 -22.20 17.53
N SER A 252 -9.28 -21.78 17.73
CA SER A 252 -10.39 -22.14 16.82
C SER A 252 -10.26 -21.47 15.45
N ALA A 253 -9.56 -20.34 15.37
CA ALA A 253 -9.23 -19.64 14.13
C ALA A 253 -7.90 -20.11 13.49
N GLY A 254 -7.23 -21.11 14.08
CA GLY A 254 -5.93 -21.61 13.62
C GLY A 254 -4.73 -20.71 13.97
N ASN A 255 -4.94 -19.63 14.74
CA ASN A 255 -3.94 -18.61 15.00
C ASN A 255 -3.76 -18.39 16.52
N PRO A 256 -2.98 -19.23 17.22
CA PRO A 256 -2.75 -19.10 18.65
C PRO A 256 -1.82 -17.93 19.03
N TYR A 257 -1.15 -17.32 18.04
CA TYR A 257 -0.23 -16.21 18.22
C TYR A 257 -0.93 -14.84 18.26
N CYS A 258 -0.21 -13.83 18.72
CA CYS A 258 -0.67 -12.43 18.67
C CYS A 258 -0.22 -11.76 17.38
N SER A 259 -1.11 -11.01 16.74
CA SER A 259 -0.79 -10.24 15.53
C SER A 259 0.00 -8.95 15.77
N SER A 260 0.47 -8.70 17.00
CA SER A 260 1.28 -7.55 17.44
C SER A 260 0.63 -6.15 17.29
N VAL A 261 0.10 -5.81 16.12
CA VAL A 261 -0.26 -4.44 15.71
C VAL A 261 -1.71 -4.06 16.02
N CYS A 262 -2.59 -5.04 16.28
CA CYS A 262 -4.03 -4.82 16.34
C CYS A 262 -4.49 -3.93 17.50
N CYS A 263 -3.78 -3.95 18.62
CA CYS A 263 -4.04 -3.00 19.70
C CYS A 263 -3.79 -1.56 19.24
N MET A 264 -2.68 -1.34 18.54
CA MET A 264 -2.22 0.00 18.18
C MET A 264 -3.00 0.62 17.03
N TYR A 265 -3.32 -0.13 15.97
CA TYR A 265 -4.16 0.46 14.90
C TYR A 265 -5.58 0.72 15.40
N ALA A 266 -6.12 -0.06 16.36
CA ALA A 266 -7.45 0.21 16.89
C ALA A 266 -7.45 1.49 17.74
N ILE A 267 -6.42 1.68 18.56
CA ILE A 267 -6.22 2.95 19.30
C ILE A 267 -6.09 4.11 18.31
N LYS A 268 -5.40 3.90 17.18
CA LYS A 268 -5.34 4.88 16.09
C LYS A 268 -6.71 5.18 15.51
N HIS A 269 -7.48 4.16 15.14
CA HIS A 269 -8.84 4.33 14.63
C HIS A 269 -9.73 5.11 15.59
N VAL A 270 -9.65 4.82 16.89
CA VAL A 270 -10.38 5.56 17.92
C VAL A 270 -10.01 7.04 17.90
N LEU A 271 -8.71 7.36 17.97
CA LEU A 271 -8.25 8.75 17.98
C LEU A 271 -8.63 9.49 16.70
N LEU A 272 -8.48 8.85 15.54
CA LEU A 272 -8.89 9.45 14.27
C LEU A 272 -10.41 9.64 14.20
N SER A 273 -11.20 8.69 14.70
CA SER A 273 -12.66 8.85 14.79
C SER A 273 -13.04 10.05 15.65
N LYS A 274 -12.35 10.26 16.79
CA LYS A 274 -12.52 11.42 17.66
C LYS A 274 -12.04 12.74 17.04
N GLU A 275 -11.04 12.71 16.15
CA GLU A 275 -10.61 13.87 15.35
C GLU A 275 -11.70 14.28 14.34
N HIS A 276 -12.41 13.31 13.77
CA HIS A 276 -13.52 13.55 12.83
C HIS A 276 -14.81 13.98 13.55
N ASP A 277 -15.13 13.36 14.69
CA ASP A 277 -16.29 13.70 15.52
C ASP A 277 -15.91 13.65 17.02
N PRO A 278 -15.70 14.82 17.66
CA PRO A 278 -15.37 14.90 19.08
C PRO A 278 -16.47 14.38 20.02
N GLU A 279 -17.72 14.25 19.58
CA GLU A 279 -18.83 13.73 20.39
C GLU A 279 -19.03 12.22 20.25
N LEU A 280 -18.38 11.59 19.27
CA LEU A 280 -18.49 10.16 19.00
C LEU A 280 -18.11 9.31 20.22
N GLU A 281 -18.95 8.34 20.55
CA GLU A 281 -18.66 7.34 21.58
C GLU A 281 -17.85 6.19 20.99
N ALA A 282 -16.66 5.95 21.54
CA ALA A 282 -15.77 4.89 21.10
C ALA A 282 -15.58 3.84 22.19
N HIS A 283 -15.79 2.56 21.86
CA HIS A 283 -15.66 1.47 22.82
C HIS A 283 -14.75 0.37 22.29
N VAL A 284 -13.62 0.13 22.95
CA VAL A 284 -12.68 -0.92 22.60
C VAL A 284 -12.83 -2.09 23.57
N PHE A 285 -13.18 -3.26 23.03
CA PHE A 285 -13.27 -4.52 23.76
C PHE A 285 -12.00 -5.34 23.57
N HIS A 286 -11.29 -5.62 24.66
CA HIS A 286 -9.97 -6.23 24.61
C HIS A 286 -9.78 -7.39 25.59
N ASN A 287 -8.82 -8.26 25.28
CA ASN A 287 -8.26 -9.22 26.25
C ASN A 287 -7.12 -8.57 27.04
N ASP A 288 -6.23 -7.87 26.34
CA ASP A 288 -5.08 -7.13 26.88
C ASP A 288 -4.82 -5.95 25.92
N ILE A 289 -4.23 -4.87 26.43
CA ILE A 289 -3.69 -3.81 25.58
C ILE A 289 -2.18 -4.02 25.47
N ARG A 290 -1.69 -4.25 24.24
CA ARG A 290 -0.27 -4.50 23.95
C ARG A 290 0.35 -3.27 23.28
N ALA A 291 0.71 -2.28 24.09
CA ALA A 291 1.29 -1.01 23.66
C ALA A 291 2.81 -0.96 23.95
N TYR A 292 3.57 -1.90 23.38
CA TYR A 292 4.95 -2.18 23.82
C TYR A 292 6.06 -1.36 23.12
N GLY A 293 5.77 -0.73 21.98
CA GLY A 293 6.74 0.07 21.22
C GLY A 293 7.03 1.44 21.85
N LYS A 294 8.07 2.13 21.35
CA LYS A 294 8.45 3.46 21.85
C LYS A 294 7.30 4.46 21.66
N GLY A 295 6.81 5.01 22.77
CA GLY A 295 5.70 5.97 22.78
C GLY A 295 4.30 5.35 22.66
N PHE A 296 4.19 4.02 22.57
CA PHE A 296 2.89 3.35 22.39
C PHE A 296 2.03 3.46 23.65
N GLU A 297 2.61 3.33 24.84
CA GLU A 297 1.88 3.51 26.10
C GLU A 297 1.33 4.94 26.23
N ARG A 298 2.13 5.96 25.89
CA ARG A 298 1.65 7.35 25.86
C ARG A 298 0.50 7.55 24.87
N TYR A 299 0.57 6.87 23.73
CA TYR A 299 -0.47 6.90 22.71
C TYR A 299 -1.77 6.24 23.19
N TYR A 300 -1.67 5.11 23.91
CA TYR A 300 -2.79 4.46 24.58
C TYR A 300 -3.41 5.34 25.66
N GLU A 301 -2.61 5.90 26.58
CA GLU A 301 -3.09 6.77 27.65
C GLU A 301 -3.76 8.05 27.11
N ARG A 302 -3.27 8.58 25.98
CA ARG A 302 -3.96 9.66 25.25
C ARG A 302 -5.36 9.24 24.78
N ALA A 303 -5.50 8.06 24.19
CA ALA A 303 -6.82 7.58 23.74
C ALA A 303 -7.75 7.30 24.92
N LYS A 304 -7.25 6.67 25.97
CA LYS A 304 -8.00 6.36 27.19
C LYS A 304 -8.49 7.60 27.95
N SER A 305 -7.69 8.67 27.95
CA SER A 305 -8.08 9.96 28.55
C SER A 305 -8.96 10.83 27.65
N THR A 306 -9.19 10.43 26.40
CA THR A 306 -10.05 11.18 25.47
C THR A 306 -11.53 11.01 25.85
N PRO A 307 -12.32 12.10 25.95
CA PRO A 307 -13.74 12.02 26.31
C PRO A 307 -14.54 11.08 25.40
N GLY A 308 -15.44 10.28 25.98
CA GLY A 308 -16.27 9.33 25.23
C GLY A 308 -15.56 8.06 24.76
N VAL A 309 -14.28 7.86 25.14
CA VAL A 309 -13.54 6.61 24.86
C VAL A 309 -13.60 5.68 26.06
N ARG A 310 -13.95 4.41 25.82
CA ARG A 310 -13.99 3.35 26.84
C ARG A 310 -13.18 2.15 26.39
N PHE A 311 -12.35 1.63 27.30
CA PHE A 311 -11.68 0.35 27.14
C PHE A 311 -12.31 -0.64 28.12
N THR A 312 -12.75 -1.80 27.64
CA THR A 312 -13.38 -2.82 28.46
C THR A 312 -12.72 -4.15 28.23
N TRP A 313 -12.23 -4.72 29.33
CA TRP A 313 -11.72 -6.08 29.36
C TRP A 313 -12.88 -7.06 29.22
N SER A 314 -13.10 -7.56 28.01
CA SER A 314 -14.18 -8.50 27.73
C SER A 314 -14.07 -9.14 26.36
N LYS A 315 -14.56 -10.38 26.28
CA LYS A 315 -14.89 -11.02 25.00
C LYS A 315 -16.33 -10.69 24.64
N VAL A 316 -16.55 -10.48 23.34
CA VAL A 316 -17.82 -10.00 22.80
C VAL A 316 -18.38 -11.00 21.81
N SER A 317 -19.70 -11.13 21.78
CA SER A 317 -20.44 -11.79 20.71
C SER A 317 -21.42 -10.81 20.08
N VAL A 318 -21.56 -10.87 18.75
CA VAL A 318 -22.61 -10.14 18.03
C VAL A 318 -23.89 -10.96 18.08
N ILE A 319 -24.94 -10.42 18.70
CA ILE A 319 -26.19 -11.16 18.95
C ILE A 319 -27.32 -10.78 18.00
N GLY A 320 -27.19 -9.69 17.24
CA GLY A 320 -28.18 -9.28 16.24
C GLY A 320 -27.92 -7.89 15.69
N GLU A 321 -28.84 -7.42 14.85
CA GLU A 321 -28.96 -6.02 14.44
C GLU A 321 -30.38 -5.53 14.68
N ASP A 322 -30.52 -4.24 14.93
CA ASP A 322 -31.80 -3.55 14.93
C ASP A 322 -32.26 -3.35 13.49
N LYS A 323 -33.47 -3.82 13.16
CA LYS A 323 -33.98 -3.85 11.77
C LYS A 323 -34.31 -2.48 11.20
N GLU A 324 -34.59 -1.49 12.05
CA GLU A 324 -34.96 -0.15 11.60
C GLU A 324 -33.73 0.75 11.43
N THR A 325 -32.81 0.67 12.39
CA THR A 325 -31.65 1.57 12.47
C THR A 325 -30.38 0.97 11.85
N GLY A 326 -30.32 -0.36 11.69
CA GLY A 326 -29.12 -1.10 11.31
C GLY A 326 -28.05 -1.17 12.41
N ALA A 327 -28.36 -0.72 13.63
CA ALA A 327 -27.42 -0.76 14.75
C ALA A 327 -27.13 -2.21 15.17
N VAL A 328 -25.87 -2.53 15.39
CA VAL A 328 -25.41 -3.87 15.74
C VAL A 328 -25.45 -4.05 17.26
N ARG A 329 -26.10 -5.12 17.72
CA ARG A 329 -26.22 -5.45 19.15
C ARG A 329 -25.10 -6.40 19.58
N LEU A 330 -24.33 -5.96 20.55
CA LEU A 330 -23.22 -6.71 21.16
C LEU A 330 -23.60 -7.19 22.55
N ARG A 331 -23.14 -8.39 22.90
CA ARG A 331 -23.19 -8.94 24.26
C ARG A 331 -21.78 -9.17 24.79
N TYR A 332 -21.49 -8.64 25.97
CA TYR A 332 -20.20 -8.80 26.62
C TYR A 332 -20.33 -8.87 28.14
N ARG A 333 -19.25 -9.27 28.81
CA ARG A 333 -19.20 -9.34 30.28
C ARG A 333 -18.58 -8.07 30.87
N LEU A 334 -19.22 -7.49 31.87
CA LEU A 334 -18.67 -6.47 32.75
C LEU A 334 -18.17 -7.12 34.05
N SER A 335 -16.97 -6.73 34.49
CA SER A 335 -16.36 -7.18 35.76
C SER A 335 -16.33 -8.72 35.91
N GLY A 336 -16.21 -9.44 34.78
CA GLY A 336 -16.12 -10.90 34.73
C GLY A 336 -17.42 -11.68 34.95
N THR A 337 -18.47 -11.07 35.51
CA THR A 337 -19.67 -11.80 35.99
C THR A 337 -20.99 -11.33 35.40
N SER A 338 -21.18 -10.03 35.19
CA SER A 338 -22.45 -9.47 34.69
C SER A 338 -22.47 -9.42 33.16
N LEU A 339 -23.58 -9.81 32.55
CA LEU A 339 -23.79 -9.67 31.10
C LEU A 339 -24.37 -8.28 30.81
N GLN A 340 -23.84 -7.63 29.78
CA GLN A 340 -24.37 -6.38 29.25
C GLN A 340 -24.62 -6.54 27.75
N ASP A 341 -25.79 -6.11 27.32
CA ASP A 341 -26.14 -5.93 25.91
C ASP A 341 -26.11 -4.44 25.60
N ASP A 342 -25.44 -4.04 24.52
CA ASP A 342 -25.37 -2.65 24.08
C ASP A 342 -25.41 -2.60 22.53
N THR A 343 -25.84 -1.48 21.98
CA THR A 343 -26.00 -1.26 20.54
C THR A 343 -25.01 -0.25 19.99
N PHE A 344 -24.45 -0.53 18.82
CA PHE A 344 -23.43 0.27 18.17
C PHE A 344 -23.82 0.54 16.71
N ASP A 345 -23.56 1.76 16.23
CA ASP A 345 -23.81 2.14 14.84
C ASP A 345 -22.87 1.43 13.87
N LEU A 346 -21.64 1.17 14.32
CA LEU A 346 -20.61 0.50 13.56
C LEU A 346 -19.78 -0.39 14.48
N VAL A 347 -19.42 -1.58 14.00
CA VAL A 347 -18.53 -2.49 14.69
C VAL A 347 -17.33 -2.77 13.80
N VAL A 348 -16.14 -2.51 14.33
CA VAL A 348 -14.86 -2.72 13.66
C VAL A 348 -14.19 -3.95 14.27
N LEU A 349 -13.94 -4.95 13.43
CA LEU A 349 -13.22 -6.16 13.79
C LEU A 349 -11.73 -5.92 13.59
N SER A 350 -10.97 -5.86 14.69
CA SER A 350 -9.52 -5.76 14.62
C SER A 350 -8.93 -7.11 14.23
N VAL A 351 -8.89 -7.35 12.92
CA VAL A 351 -8.41 -8.58 12.30
C VAL A 351 -6.89 -8.71 12.38
N GLY A 352 -6.44 -9.94 12.64
CA GLY A 352 -5.04 -10.31 12.69
C GLY A 352 -4.33 -10.32 11.34
N LEU A 353 -3.02 -10.53 11.38
CA LEU A 353 -2.17 -10.74 10.20
C LEU A 353 -1.91 -12.24 10.07
N VAL A 354 -2.10 -12.78 8.86
CA VAL A 354 -1.83 -14.19 8.55
C VAL A 354 -0.84 -14.30 7.40
N SER A 355 -0.05 -15.37 7.40
CA SER A 355 0.77 -15.72 6.24
C SER A 355 -0.10 -16.41 5.18
N PRO A 356 -0.24 -15.84 3.96
CA PRO A 356 -1.02 -16.46 2.89
C PRO A 356 -0.37 -17.76 2.38
N ALA A 357 -1.15 -18.62 1.72
CA ALA A 357 -0.65 -19.86 1.11
C ALA A 357 0.52 -19.61 0.14
N THR A 358 0.47 -18.48 -0.59
CA THR A 358 1.54 -18.06 -1.52
C THR A 358 2.90 -17.86 -0.85
N ASN A 359 2.95 -17.63 0.46
CA ASN A 359 4.23 -17.54 1.19
C ASN A 359 4.88 -18.92 1.35
N ARG A 360 4.09 -19.99 1.53
CA ARG A 360 4.60 -21.37 1.55
C ARG A 360 5.06 -21.79 0.17
N GLU A 361 4.27 -21.48 -0.87
CA GLU A 361 4.65 -21.73 -2.26
C GLU A 361 5.96 -21.02 -2.63
N LEU A 362 6.14 -19.76 -2.21
CA LEU A 362 7.40 -19.04 -2.39
C LEU A 362 8.55 -19.73 -1.63
N ALA A 363 8.33 -20.13 -0.38
CA ALA A 363 9.34 -20.83 0.41
C ALA A 363 9.78 -22.15 -0.24
N GLU A 364 8.84 -22.92 -0.80
CA GLU A 364 9.11 -24.16 -1.55
C GLU A 364 9.93 -23.88 -2.81
N LYS A 365 9.53 -22.90 -3.64
CA LYS A 365 10.24 -22.51 -4.86
C LYS A 365 11.67 -22.00 -4.60
N VAL A 366 11.87 -21.37 -3.45
CA VAL A 366 13.16 -20.81 -3.02
C VAL A 366 13.98 -21.82 -2.18
N GLY A 367 13.37 -22.92 -1.73
CA GLY A 367 14.05 -23.94 -0.92
C GLY A 367 14.42 -23.46 0.49
N ILE A 368 13.49 -22.80 1.19
CA ILE A 368 13.66 -22.35 2.58
C ILE A 368 12.57 -22.90 3.50
N THR A 369 12.84 -22.92 4.81
CA THR A 369 11.87 -23.38 5.82
C THR A 369 10.97 -22.27 6.32
N VAL A 370 9.71 -22.63 6.56
CA VAL A 370 8.72 -21.81 7.25
C VAL A 370 8.15 -22.61 8.43
N ASN A 371 7.70 -21.91 9.46
CA ASN A 371 7.04 -22.53 10.60
C ASN A 371 5.64 -23.05 10.24
N GLU A 372 4.97 -23.70 11.20
CA GLU A 372 3.63 -24.28 11.02
C GLU A 372 2.57 -23.26 10.53
N TYR A 373 2.76 -21.97 10.82
CA TYR A 373 1.86 -20.88 10.43
C TYR A 373 2.23 -20.25 9.08
N GLY A 374 3.33 -20.67 8.44
CA GLY A 374 3.78 -20.19 7.14
C GLY A 374 4.65 -18.92 7.20
N PHE A 375 5.14 -18.53 8.38
CA PHE A 375 6.14 -17.46 8.51
C PHE A 375 7.55 -18.04 8.39
N CYS A 376 8.49 -17.27 7.82
CA CYS A 376 9.87 -17.66 7.68
C CYS A 376 10.53 -17.88 9.05
N GLU A 377 11.13 -19.05 9.22
CA GLU A 377 11.78 -19.45 10.45
C GLU A 377 13.29 -19.24 10.32
N GLY A 378 13.83 -18.29 11.08
CA GLY A 378 15.27 -18.05 11.21
C GLY A 378 15.84 -18.64 12.48
N SER A 379 17.17 -18.59 12.64
CA SER A 379 17.84 -18.99 13.88
C SER A 379 17.61 -17.95 14.99
N PRO A 380 17.51 -18.35 16.28
CA PRO A 380 17.42 -17.42 17.41
C PRO A 380 18.55 -16.36 17.45
N PHE A 381 19.73 -16.70 16.93
CA PHE A 381 20.88 -15.77 16.88
C PHE A 381 21.00 -15.02 15.55
N SER A 382 20.31 -15.48 14.49
CA SER A 382 20.30 -14.88 13.16
C SER A 382 18.86 -14.76 12.63
N PRO A 383 18.01 -13.91 13.22
CA PRO A 383 16.57 -13.88 12.94
C PRO A 383 16.21 -13.36 11.54
N ILE A 384 17.17 -12.77 10.82
CA ILE A 384 17.02 -12.22 9.46
C ILE A 384 17.49 -13.23 8.39
N GLU A 385 18.29 -14.21 8.78
CA GLU A 385 18.77 -15.26 7.87
C GLU A 385 17.70 -16.34 7.72
N THR A 386 17.58 -16.88 6.51
CA THR A 386 16.75 -18.05 6.25
C THR A 386 17.56 -19.34 6.44
N SER A 387 16.93 -20.50 6.27
CA SER A 387 17.62 -21.80 6.26
C SER A 387 18.55 -22.00 5.04
N ARG A 388 18.52 -21.12 4.03
CA ARG A 388 19.36 -21.19 2.83
C ARG A 388 20.36 -20.03 2.80
N PRO A 389 21.68 -20.28 2.86
CA PRO A 389 22.69 -19.23 2.83
C PRO A 389 22.55 -18.29 1.63
N GLY A 390 22.78 -16.99 1.85
CA GLY A 390 22.64 -15.94 0.83
C GLY A 390 21.20 -15.51 0.54
N ILE A 391 20.22 -16.10 1.23
CA ILE A 391 18.81 -15.72 1.20
C ILE A 391 18.40 -15.22 2.59
N TYR A 392 17.86 -14.01 2.63
CA TYR A 392 17.43 -13.31 3.84
C TYR A 392 15.94 -13.02 3.77
N HIS A 393 15.29 -12.71 4.89
CA HIS A 393 13.90 -12.26 4.92
C HIS A 393 13.72 -11.03 5.80
N CYS A 394 12.65 -10.29 5.59
CA CYS A 394 12.31 -9.13 6.43
C CYS A 394 10.81 -8.84 6.48
N GLY A 395 10.43 -7.98 7.42
CA GLY A 395 9.05 -7.58 7.62
C GLY A 395 8.17 -8.74 8.11
N VAL A 396 6.87 -8.64 7.81
CA VAL A 396 5.86 -9.55 8.36
C VAL A 396 6.05 -11.01 7.94
N PHE A 397 6.87 -11.29 6.91
CA PHE A 397 7.20 -12.67 6.56
C PHE A 397 7.96 -13.39 7.69
N HIS A 398 8.66 -12.66 8.56
CA HIS A 398 9.25 -13.23 9.79
C HIS A 398 8.18 -13.56 10.85
N ALA A 399 7.33 -12.59 11.17
CA ALA A 399 6.25 -12.68 12.15
C ALA A 399 5.40 -11.39 12.09
N PRO A 400 4.17 -11.37 12.63
CA PRO A 400 3.38 -10.15 12.79
C PRO A 400 4.15 -9.03 13.50
N MET A 401 4.33 -7.88 12.84
CA MET A 401 5.07 -6.72 13.35
C MET A 401 4.59 -5.41 12.71
N ASP A 402 4.98 -4.28 13.29
CA ASP A 402 4.63 -2.95 12.79
C ASP A 402 5.60 -2.42 11.73
N ILE A 403 5.35 -1.19 11.25
CA ILE A 403 6.13 -0.56 10.18
C ILE A 403 7.57 -0.25 10.63
N PRO A 404 7.83 0.39 11.79
CA PRO A 404 9.20 0.60 12.29
C PRO A 404 10.03 -0.68 12.39
N ASP A 405 9.49 -1.74 12.96
CA ASP A 405 10.20 -3.03 13.08
C ASP A 405 10.45 -3.64 11.69
N SER A 406 9.44 -3.57 10.80
CA SER A 406 9.53 -4.03 9.41
C SER A 406 10.62 -3.31 8.60
N VAL A 407 10.77 -2.00 8.79
CA VAL A 407 11.79 -1.16 8.13
C VAL A 407 13.18 -1.46 8.71
N THR A 408 13.29 -1.56 10.04
CA THR A 408 14.55 -1.88 10.72
C THR A 408 15.10 -3.23 10.28
N MET A 409 14.23 -4.25 10.22
CA MET A 409 14.61 -5.58 9.76
C MET A 409 15.02 -5.60 8.29
N ALA A 410 14.36 -4.79 7.44
CA ALA A 410 14.71 -4.66 6.03
C ALA A 410 16.11 -4.07 5.82
N SER A 411 16.48 -3.02 6.57
CA SER A 411 17.83 -2.46 6.55
C SER A 411 18.87 -3.49 7.03
N GLY A 412 18.54 -4.30 8.04
CA GLY A 412 19.38 -5.41 8.49
C GLY A 412 19.60 -6.46 7.38
N ALA A 413 18.53 -6.86 6.68
CA ALA A 413 18.62 -7.81 5.56
C ALA A 413 19.47 -7.25 4.41
N ALA A 414 19.31 -5.96 4.07
CA ALA A 414 20.15 -5.30 3.08
C ALA A 414 21.63 -5.26 3.50
N SER A 415 21.91 -5.05 4.79
CA SER A 415 23.27 -5.07 5.33
C SER A 415 23.92 -6.46 5.21
N LEU A 416 23.20 -7.53 5.57
CA LEU A 416 23.71 -8.91 5.47
C LEU A 416 23.96 -9.30 4.01
N ALA A 417 23.02 -9.00 3.11
CA ALA A 417 23.21 -9.21 1.67
C ALA A 417 24.41 -8.41 1.13
N SER A 418 24.60 -7.18 1.60
CA SER A 418 25.74 -6.33 1.23
C SER A 418 27.07 -6.89 1.73
N GLN A 419 27.08 -7.51 2.92
CA GLN A 419 28.25 -8.16 3.50
C GLN A 419 28.69 -9.33 2.63
N LEU A 420 27.76 -10.21 2.25
CA LEU A 420 28.02 -11.33 1.35
C LEU A 420 28.59 -10.86 0.00
N LEU A 421 28.07 -9.75 -0.52
CA LEU A 421 28.42 -9.25 -1.86
C LEU A 421 29.49 -8.17 -1.88
N ASN A 422 30.22 -7.97 -0.78
CA ASN A 422 31.09 -6.81 -0.61
C ASN A 422 32.09 -6.60 -1.77
N ASP A 423 32.70 -7.68 -2.27
CA ASP A 423 33.70 -7.64 -3.35
C ASP A 423 33.12 -7.30 -4.72
N ARG A 424 31.79 -7.30 -4.86
CA ARG A 424 31.06 -6.95 -6.09
C ARG A 424 30.42 -5.56 -6.01
N ARG A 425 30.59 -4.83 -4.91
CA ARG A 425 30.06 -3.47 -4.75
C ARG A 425 30.55 -2.57 -5.89
N GLY A 426 29.63 -1.81 -6.47
CA GLY A 426 29.92 -0.87 -7.55
C GLY A 426 30.14 -1.48 -8.93
N THR A 427 30.09 -2.81 -9.08
CA THR A 427 30.41 -3.47 -10.38
C THR A 427 29.29 -3.38 -11.42
N LEU A 428 28.03 -3.29 -10.97
CA LEU A 428 26.84 -3.24 -11.82
C LEU A 428 26.04 -1.94 -11.66
N VAL A 429 26.58 -0.96 -10.92
CA VAL A 429 25.86 0.30 -10.67
C VAL A 429 26.08 1.29 -11.78
N GLU A 430 25.03 2.04 -12.09
CA GLU A 430 25.06 3.18 -12.96
C GLU A 430 25.20 4.47 -12.14
N LYS A 431 26.02 5.39 -12.66
CA LYS A 431 26.17 6.72 -12.06
C LYS A 431 24.95 7.56 -12.40
N LYS A 432 24.35 8.19 -11.39
CA LYS A 432 23.26 9.15 -11.57
C LYS A 432 23.81 10.40 -12.25
N GLU A 433 23.43 10.62 -13.50
CA GLU A 433 23.76 11.83 -14.26
C GLU A 433 22.61 12.82 -14.21
N PHE A 434 22.89 14.03 -13.72
CA PHE A 434 21.95 15.14 -13.74
C PHE A 434 22.13 15.93 -15.04
N PRO A 435 21.04 16.53 -15.59
CA PRO A 435 21.18 17.45 -16.70
C PRO A 435 22.06 18.64 -16.29
N VAL A 436 22.81 19.19 -17.25
CA VAL A 436 23.66 20.36 -17.00
C VAL A 436 22.80 21.50 -16.46
N GLU A 437 23.19 22.05 -15.31
CA GLU A 437 22.51 23.20 -14.73
C GLU A 437 22.66 24.40 -15.67
N ARG A 438 21.53 25.07 -15.92
CA ARG A 438 21.50 26.29 -16.73
C ARG A 438 21.62 27.49 -15.80
N ASP A 439 22.45 28.46 -16.17
CA ASP A 439 22.44 29.76 -15.50
C ASP A 439 21.11 30.47 -15.79
N VAL A 440 20.32 30.70 -14.74
CA VAL A 440 19.02 31.36 -14.81
C VAL A 440 19.04 32.75 -14.19
N ARG A 441 20.22 33.31 -13.89
CA ARG A 441 20.35 34.67 -13.36
C ARG A 441 19.79 35.68 -14.37
N GLY A 442 18.89 36.54 -13.90
CA GLY A 442 18.22 37.53 -14.74
C GLY A 442 16.96 37.01 -15.45
N GLU A 443 16.64 35.71 -15.37
CA GLU A 443 15.36 35.19 -15.84
C GLU A 443 14.28 35.31 -14.74
N PRO A 444 13.03 35.63 -15.09
CA PRO A 444 11.94 35.62 -14.13
C PRO A 444 11.73 34.19 -13.60
N PRO A 445 11.59 34.01 -12.26
CA PRO A 445 11.43 32.69 -11.68
C PRO A 445 10.13 32.04 -12.18
N ARG A 446 10.23 30.79 -12.62
CA ARG A 446 9.08 29.95 -12.96
C ARG A 446 8.71 29.12 -11.75
N VAL A 447 7.72 29.58 -10.99
CA VAL A 447 7.36 28.95 -9.72
C VAL A 447 6.19 27.99 -9.92
N GLY A 448 6.31 26.77 -9.42
CA GLY A 448 5.21 25.82 -9.32
C GLY A 448 4.76 25.69 -7.87
N VAL A 449 3.47 25.95 -7.60
CA VAL A 449 2.88 25.74 -6.27
C VAL A 449 2.02 24.47 -6.28
N PHE A 450 2.37 23.54 -5.41
CA PHE A 450 1.66 22.28 -5.20
C PHE A 450 1.08 22.28 -3.80
N ALA A 451 -0.25 22.34 -3.70
CA ALA A 451 -0.93 22.37 -2.41
C ALA A 451 -1.68 21.06 -2.17
N CYS A 452 -1.22 20.24 -1.21
CA CYS A 452 -1.98 19.07 -0.77
C CYS A 452 -3.23 19.54 -0.03
N ASP A 453 -4.35 18.90 -0.29
CA ASP A 453 -5.59 19.03 0.47
C ASP A 453 -6.02 17.70 1.09
N CYS A 454 -5.04 16.82 1.28
CA CYS A 454 -5.20 15.51 1.86
C CYS A 454 -5.54 15.59 3.35
N GLY A 455 -6.69 15.01 3.73
CA GLY A 455 -7.09 14.74 5.10
C GLY A 455 -7.28 15.99 5.98
N THR A 456 -7.69 15.76 7.22
CA THR A 456 -8.00 16.83 8.19
C THR A 456 -6.78 17.60 8.68
N ASN A 457 -5.57 17.03 8.58
CA ASN A 457 -4.33 17.64 9.06
C ASN A 457 -4.03 19.00 8.41
N ILE A 458 -4.33 19.15 7.11
CA ILE A 458 -4.06 20.38 6.35
C ILE A 458 -5.32 21.22 6.25
N VAL A 459 -6.44 20.63 5.80
CA VAL A 459 -7.67 21.37 5.46
C VAL A 459 -8.37 21.99 6.67
N LYS A 460 -8.10 21.50 7.89
CA LYS A 460 -8.63 22.11 9.12
C LYS A 460 -7.93 23.43 9.46
N THR A 461 -6.68 23.60 9.04
CA THR A 461 -5.82 24.73 9.43
C THR A 461 -5.67 25.75 8.31
N VAL A 462 -5.64 25.28 7.06
CA VAL A 462 -5.35 26.10 5.88
C VAL A 462 -6.48 25.99 4.87
N ASP A 463 -7.00 27.14 4.41
CA ASP A 463 -7.90 27.20 3.27
C ASP A 463 -7.11 26.97 1.97
N VAL A 464 -6.95 25.70 1.60
CA VAL A 464 -6.16 25.28 0.44
C VAL A 464 -6.69 25.91 -0.85
N LYS A 465 -8.00 26.16 -0.96
CA LYS A 465 -8.59 26.80 -2.14
C LYS A 465 -8.09 28.24 -2.27
N LYS A 466 -8.14 29.02 -1.19
CA LYS A 466 -7.58 30.38 -1.18
C LYS A 466 -6.08 30.40 -1.44
N VAL A 467 -5.31 29.45 -0.91
CA VAL A 467 -3.87 29.35 -1.19
C VAL A 467 -3.62 29.11 -2.69
N VAL A 468 -4.36 28.19 -3.32
CA VAL A 468 -4.25 27.94 -4.76
C VAL A 468 -4.67 29.17 -5.57
N GLU A 469 -5.77 29.83 -5.22
CA GLU A 469 -6.24 31.06 -5.88
C GLU A 469 -5.23 32.20 -5.77
N TYR A 470 -4.70 32.46 -4.57
CA TYR A 470 -3.64 33.44 -4.35
C TYR A 470 -2.41 33.12 -5.20
N SER A 471 -2.01 31.85 -5.23
CA SER A 471 -0.83 31.39 -5.98
C SER A 471 -1.00 31.57 -7.49
N ARG A 472 -2.23 31.47 -8.03
CA ARG A 472 -2.54 31.75 -9.44
C ARG A 472 -2.39 33.24 -9.79
N GLY A 473 -2.57 34.14 -8.83
CA GLY A 473 -2.43 35.58 -9.02
C GLY A 473 -0.98 36.08 -9.02
N THR A 474 -0.02 35.24 -8.60
CA THR A 474 1.41 35.62 -8.55
C THR A 474 2.08 35.49 -9.93
N HIS A 475 2.81 36.52 -10.36
CA HIS A 475 3.48 36.57 -11.66
C HIS A 475 4.47 35.41 -11.85
N GLY A 476 4.38 34.71 -12.99
CA GLY A 476 5.28 33.59 -13.32
C GLY A 476 4.96 32.28 -12.60
N SER A 477 3.87 32.24 -11.82
CA SER A 477 3.49 31.07 -11.02
C SER A 477 2.36 30.25 -11.65
N GLY A 478 2.52 28.93 -11.67
CA GLY A 478 1.42 27.97 -11.87
C GLY A 478 1.04 27.33 -10.55
N ALA A 479 -0.25 27.10 -10.30
CA ALA A 479 -0.72 26.46 -9.08
C ALA A 479 -1.71 25.32 -9.38
N CYS A 480 -1.46 24.16 -8.75
CA CYS A 480 -2.31 22.98 -8.87
C CYS A 480 -2.72 22.48 -7.49
N ARG A 481 -3.99 22.06 -7.38
CA ARG A 481 -4.57 21.46 -6.18
C ARG A 481 -4.32 19.95 -6.17
N GLY A 482 -3.97 19.43 -4.99
CA GLY A 482 -3.47 18.07 -4.77
C GLY A 482 -4.43 16.91 -5.06
N GLU A 483 -5.71 17.16 -5.39
CA GLU A 483 -6.71 16.09 -5.58
C GLU A 483 -6.28 15.05 -6.64
N HIS A 484 -5.36 15.41 -7.56
CA HIS A 484 -4.90 14.53 -8.66
C HIS A 484 -3.42 14.71 -9.05
N LEU A 485 -2.56 15.13 -8.13
CA LEU A 485 -1.17 15.44 -8.47
C LEU A 485 -0.28 14.21 -8.46
N GLN A 486 -0.04 13.67 -9.65
CA GLN A 486 1.05 12.74 -9.94
C GLN A 486 2.19 13.50 -10.62
N LEU A 487 3.32 13.63 -9.92
CA LEU A 487 4.58 14.08 -10.51
C LEU A 487 5.20 12.89 -11.25
N PHE A 488 5.01 12.83 -12.57
CA PHE A 488 5.62 11.79 -13.40
C PHE A 488 7.02 12.20 -13.85
N HIS A 489 7.98 11.32 -13.62
CA HIS A 489 9.16 11.18 -14.48
C HIS A 489 8.90 9.99 -15.43
N ARG A 490 9.23 10.12 -16.71
CA ARG A 490 9.26 8.98 -17.63
C ARG A 490 10.29 7.97 -17.11
N LEU A 491 9.85 6.74 -16.84
CA LEU A 491 10.73 5.59 -16.59
C LEU A 491 11.51 5.27 -17.87
N ARG A 492 12.73 4.76 -17.70
CA ARG A 492 13.76 4.59 -18.74
C ARG A 492 13.43 3.41 -19.67
N ASP A 493 13.87 3.55 -20.92
CA ASP A 493 13.92 2.51 -21.96
C ASP A 493 15.17 1.61 -21.71
N PRO A 494 15.03 0.30 -21.41
CA PRO A 494 16.18 -0.58 -21.14
C PRO A 494 16.93 -1.05 -22.40
N HIS A 495 16.44 -0.77 -23.62
CA HIS A 495 16.98 -1.37 -24.85
C HIS A 495 17.20 -0.35 -25.97
N ARG A 496 18.19 0.54 -25.79
CA ARG A 496 18.83 1.25 -26.92
C ARG A 496 20.35 1.21 -26.79
N GLN A 497 20.94 0.07 -27.15
CA GLN A 497 22.28 0.04 -27.73
C GLN A 497 22.12 0.01 -29.26
N GLY A 498 22.68 1.00 -29.94
CA GLY A 498 22.84 1.03 -31.39
C GLY A 498 21.74 1.76 -32.16
N ASP A 499 21.90 3.07 -32.36
CA ASP A 499 21.98 3.62 -33.73
C ASP A 499 22.51 5.06 -33.68
N GLN A 500 23.63 5.30 -34.37
CA GLN A 500 24.14 6.65 -34.65
C GLN A 500 23.45 7.14 -35.93
N GLY A 501 22.55 8.11 -35.82
CA GLY A 501 21.91 8.71 -36.99
C GLY A 501 20.88 9.77 -36.64
N GLU A 502 21.27 11.04 -36.85
CA GLU A 502 20.42 12.21 -37.12
C GLU A 502 19.35 12.62 -36.08
N GLY A 503 19.68 13.66 -35.30
CA GLY A 503 18.95 14.92 -35.39
C GLY A 503 17.47 14.97 -34.97
N ARG A 504 17.05 14.32 -33.89
CA ARG A 504 15.84 14.74 -33.14
C ARG A 504 16.11 14.79 -31.65
N GLN A 505 16.31 16.00 -31.12
CA GLN A 505 16.30 16.27 -29.68
C GLN A 505 14.96 15.80 -29.10
N SER A 506 14.95 14.65 -28.44
CA SER A 506 13.81 14.21 -27.65
C SER A 506 13.68 15.14 -26.44
N ARG A 507 12.60 15.92 -26.39
CA ARG A 507 12.26 16.74 -25.22
C ARG A 507 12.08 15.81 -24.02
N ARG A 508 13.10 15.74 -23.15
CA ARG A 508 12.98 15.20 -21.80
C ARG A 508 12.13 16.18 -20.99
N GLY A 509 10.95 15.77 -20.56
CA GLY A 509 10.07 16.60 -19.72
C GLY A 509 9.25 15.74 -18.78
N CYS A 510 9.10 16.19 -17.53
CA CYS A 510 8.04 15.72 -16.64
C CYS A 510 6.69 16.07 -17.28
N SER A 511 5.88 15.06 -17.60
CA SER A 511 4.50 15.27 -18.03
C SER A 511 3.60 15.24 -16.81
N LEU A 512 3.01 16.38 -16.44
CA LEU A 512 1.97 16.45 -15.41
C LEU A 512 0.65 15.97 -16.02
N HIS A 513 0.05 14.92 -15.44
CA HIS A 513 -1.32 14.53 -15.77
C HIS A 513 -2.19 14.61 -14.51
N SER A 514 -3.14 15.54 -14.55
CA SER A 514 -4.28 15.56 -13.64
C SER A 514 -5.43 14.76 -14.26
N GLN A 515 -6.14 13.97 -13.46
CA GLN A 515 -7.40 13.33 -13.89
C GLN A 515 -8.54 14.34 -14.09
N ASP A 516 -8.40 15.57 -13.59
CA ASP A 516 -9.23 16.72 -13.99
C ASP A 516 -8.38 17.76 -14.73
N PRO A 517 -8.50 17.92 -16.06
CA PRO A 517 -7.76 18.93 -16.81
C PRO A 517 -8.06 20.38 -16.36
N ARG A 518 -9.08 20.63 -15.53
CA ARG A 518 -9.36 21.94 -14.91
C ARG A 518 -8.56 22.21 -13.63
N ALA A 519 -7.88 21.21 -13.06
CA ALA A 519 -7.13 21.34 -11.81
C ALA A 519 -5.73 21.95 -11.98
N CYS A 520 -5.19 21.95 -13.21
CA CYS A 520 -3.90 22.53 -13.55
C CYS A 520 -4.04 23.50 -14.71
N VAL A 521 -3.81 24.79 -14.45
CA VAL A 521 -3.81 25.84 -15.47
C VAL A 521 -2.40 26.45 -15.52
N PRO A 522 -1.73 26.46 -16.68
CA PRO A 522 -0.45 27.16 -16.81
C PRO A 522 -0.64 28.65 -16.54
N GLY A 523 0.30 29.27 -15.81
CA GLY A 523 0.32 30.72 -15.64
C GLY A 523 0.32 31.42 -17.00
N ARG A 524 -0.50 32.47 -17.15
CA ARG A 524 -0.58 33.22 -18.41
C ARG A 524 0.80 33.81 -18.73
N PRO A 525 1.38 33.57 -19.92
CA PRO A 525 2.50 34.37 -20.38
C PRO A 525 1.99 35.78 -20.72
N SER A 526 2.87 36.77 -20.53
CA SER A 526 2.68 38.14 -21.00
C SER A 526 2.50 38.22 -22.50
#